data_AF-A0A2N5K1Q5-F1
#
_entry.id   AF-A0A2N5K1Q5-F1
#
_cell.length_a   1.000
_cell.length_b   1.000
_cell.length_c   1.000
_cell.angle_alpha   90.00
_cell.angle_beta   90.00
_cell.angle_gamma   90.00
#
_symmetry.space_group_name_H-M   'P 1'
#
loop_
_entity.id
_entity.type
_entity.pdbx_description
1 polymer ?
#
loop_
_entity_poly.entity_id
_entity_poly.type
_entity_poly.pdbx_seq_one_letter_code
_entity_poly.pdbx_strand_id
1 'polypeptide(L)' 'IEAVEQLSRYLTYLNRDPLLAPVRGLLAAQEATPQARTEAADRGIEVRIVDYDELAGRSDPSMRLF' A
#
# COMPACT_ATOMS: atom_id res chain seq x y z
N ILE A 1 12.74 -1.67 -1.72
CA ILE A 1 13.06 -0.92 -2.96
C ILE A 1 12.12 -1.34 -4.10
N GLU A 2 11.80 -2.63 -4.32
CA GLU A 2 10.97 -3.01 -5.49
C GLU A 2 9.49 -2.54 -5.44
N ALA A 3 8.77 -2.77 -4.33
CA ALA A 3 7.32 -2.52 -4.30
C ALA A 3 6.90 -1.05 -4.47
N VAL A 4 7.63 -0.12 -3.83
CA VAL A 4 7.34 1.33 -3.95
C VAL A 4 7.61 1.82 -5.37
N GLU A 5 8.72 1.38 -5.96
CA GLU A 5 9.09 1.76 -7.34
C GLU A 5 8.08 1.21 -8.35
N GLN A 6 7.66 -0.05 -8.20
CA GLN A 6 6.64 -0.64 -9.06
C GLN A 6 5.31 0.13 -8.97
N LEU A 7 4.84 0.44 -7.75
CA LEU A 7 3.61 1.22 -7.56
C LEU A 7 3.72 2.62 -8.17
N SER A 8 4.86 3.28 -7.99
CA SER A 8 5.13 4.62 -8.54
C SER A 8 5.08 4.63 -10.06
N ARG A 9 5.61 3.58 -10.72
CA ARG A 9 5.50 3.41 -12.17
C ARG A 9 4.05 3.29 -12.60
N TYR A 10 3.25 2.48 -11.92
CA TYR A 10 1.83 2.34 -12.26
C TYR A 10 1.06 3.66 -12.10
N LEU A 11 1.27 4.37 -11.00
CA LEU A 11 0.64 5.68 -10.80
C LEU A 11 1.02 6.66 -11.90
N THR A 12 2.29 6.68 -12.31
CA THR A 12 2.76 7.53 -13.43
C THR A 12 2.05 7.18 -14.73
N TYR A 13 1.86 5.90 -15.04
CA TYR A 13 1.19 5.49 -16.27
C TYR A 13 -0.32 5.77 -16.22
N LEU A 14 -0.99 5.40 -15.13
CA LEU A 14 -2.44 5.55 -14.98
C LEU A 14 -2.88 7.01 -14.97
N ASN A 15 -2.10 7.90 -14.35
CA ASN A 15 -2.42 9.33 -14.32
C ASN A 15 -2.19 10.06 -15.66
N ARG A 16 -1.66 9.40 -16.69
CA ARG A 16 -1.59 9.98 -18.05
C ARG A 16 -2.94 9.94 -18.75
N ASP A 17 -3.83 9.04 -18.35
CA ASP A 17 -5.17 8.93 -18.92
C ASP A 17 -6.14 9.85 -18.16
N PRO A 18 -6.71 10.89 -18.83
CA PRO A 18 -7.64 11.81 -18.19
C PRO A 18 -8.98 11.18 -17.80
N LEU A 19 -9.31 9.98 -18.32
CA LEU A 19 -10.50 9.24 -17.92
C LEU A 19 -10.30 8.49 -16.60
N LEU A 20 -9.04 8.19 -16.24
CA LEU A 20 -8.69 7.50 -15.00
C LEU A 20 -8.19 8.46 -13.92
N ALA A 21 -7.50 9.52 -14.32
CA ALA A 21 -6.95 10.49 -13.40
C ALA A 21 -8.07 11.22 -12.62
N PRO A 22 -7.86 11.52 -11.33
CA PRO A 22 -6.63 11.28 -10.54
C PRO A 22 -6.60 9.90 -9.87
N VAL A 23 -5.47 9.20 -10.00
CA VAL A 23 -5.21 7.92 -9.32
C VAL A 23 -4.18 8.10 -8.21
N ARG A 24 -4.52 7.66 -7.00
CA ARG A 24 -3.63 7.64 -5.82
C ARG A 24 -3.23 6.21 -5.47
N GLY A 25 -2.04 6.04 -4.92
CA GLY A 25 -1.54 4.73 -4.50
C GLY A 25 -1.52 4.54 -2.99
N LEU A 26 -1.78 3.31 -2.58
CA LEU A 26 -1.64 2.82 -1.22
C LEU A 26 -0.77 1.55 -1.25
N LEU A 27 0.33 1.55 -0.49
CA LEU A 27 1.11 0.34 -0.27
C LEU A 27 0.55 -0.39 0.96
N ALA A 28 -0.24 -1.44 0.71
CA ALA A 28 -0.68 -2.37 1.75
C ALA A 28 0.37 -3.48 1.92
N ALA A 29 0.88 -3.65 3.13
CA ALA A 29 1.90 -4.67 3.44
C ALA A 29 1.72 -5.21 4.86
N GLN A 30 2.24 -6.39 5.17
CA GLN A 30 2.30 -6.88 6.56
C GLN A 30 3.42 -6.18 7.35
N GLU A 31 4.50 -5.80 6.67
CA GLU A 31 5.62 -5.09 7.25
C GLU A 31 6.18 -4.08 6.25
N ALA A 32 6.84 -3.03 6.75
CA ALA A 32 7.52 -2.06 5.92
C ALA A 32 8.74 -1.49 6.64
N THR A 33 9.90 -1.57 5.98
CA THR A 33 11.15 -1.03 6.52
C THR A 33 11.10 0.50 6.62
N PRO A 34 11.88 1.13 7.52
CA PRO A 34 11.92 2.59 7.63
C PRO A 34 12.25 3.28 6.29
N GLN A 35 13.23 2.73 5.56
CA GLN A 35 13.60 3.25 4.23
C GLN A 35 12.44 3.19 3.24
N ALA A 36 11.67 2.09 3.19
CA ALA A 36 10.52 1.97 2.29
C ALA A 36 9.40 2.95 2.64
N ARG A 37 9.22 3.27 3.93
CA ARG A 37 8.25 4.28 4.39
C ARG A 37 8.65 5.68 3.95
N THR A 38 9.92 6.04 4.13
CA THR A 38 10.46 7.31 3.63
C THR A 38 10.31 7.40 2.11
N GLU A 39 10.71 6.33 1.41
CA GLU A 39 10.65 6.25 -0.05
C GLU A 39 9.22 6.42 -0.60
N ALA A 40 8.23 5.82 0.06
CA ALA A 40 6.81 5.94 -0.29
C ALA A 40 6.28 7.35 0.00
N ALA A 41 6.62 7.91 1.18
CA ALA A 41 6.21 9.26 1.57
C ALA A 41 6.73 10.32 0.59
N ASP A 42 8.00 10.23 0.17
CA ASP A 42 8.61 11.15 -0.80
C ASP A 42 7.88 11.15 -2.16
N ARG A 43 7.19 10.04 -2.50
CA ARG A 43 6.41 9.89 -3.73
C ARG A 43 4.90 10.09 -3.51
N GLY A 44 4.47 10.51 -2.32
CA GLY A 44 3.06 10.73 -2.00
C GLY A 44 2.23 9.44 -1.89
N ILE A 45 2.88 8.30 -1.62
CA ILE A 45 2.25 6.99 -1.43
C ILE A 45 2.10 6.73 0.06
N GLU A 46 0.88 6.43 0.49
CA GLU A 46 0.60 6.03 1.86
C GLU A 46 0.98 4.56 2.08
N VAL A 47 1.56 4.24 3.24
CA VAL A 47 1.84 2.86 3.64
C VAL A 47 0.88 2.44 4.75
N ARG A 48 0.16 1.33 4.54
CA ARG A 48 -0.71 0.72 5.54
C ARG A 48 -0.23 -0.67 5.88
N ILE A 49 -0.07 -0.89 7.18
CA ILE A 49 0.16 -2.22 7.70
C ILE A 49 -1.20 -2.91 7.84
N VAL A 50 -1.35 -4.05 7.19
CA VAL A 50 -2.60 -4.80 7.17
C VAL A 50 -2.35 -6.24 7.58
N ASP A 51 -3.30 -6.79 8.31
CA ASP A 51 -3.36 -8.22 8.63
C ASP A 51 -4.04 -8.94 7.46
N TYR A 52 -3.32 -9.84 6.81
CA TYR A 52 -3.84 -10.58 5.66
C TYR A 52 -4.89 -11.62 6.04
N ASP A 53 -4.83 -12.19 7.24
CA ASP A 53 -5.84 -13.13 7.71
C ASP A 53 -7.13 -12.40 8.06
N GLU A 54 -7.04 -11.19 8.60
CA GLU A 54 -8.20 -10.31 8.77
C GLU A 54 -8.81 -9.92 7.42
N LEU A 55 -8.00 -9.46 6.46
CA LEU A 55 -8.49 -9.10 5.12
C LEU A 55 -9.08 -10.29 4.36
N ALA A 56 -8.54 -11.49 4.55
CA ALA A 56 -9.04 -12.71 3.93
C ALA A 56 -10.30 -13.28 4.65
N GLY A 57 -10.76 -12.67 5.74
CA GLY A 57 -11.87 -13.16 6.55
C GLY A 57 -11.58 -14.48 7.28
N ARG A 58 -10.30 -14.78 7.51
CA ARG A 58 -9.80 -16.01 8.15
C ARG A 58 -9.45 -15.81 9.62
N SER A 59 -9.38 -14.56 10.08
CA SER A 59 -9.24 -14.19 11.48
C SER A 59 -10.49 -14.58 12.28
N ASP A 60 -10.33 -15.37 13.35
CA ASP A 60 -11.37 -15.52 14.36
C ASP A 60 -11.30 -14.34 15.35
N PRO A 61 -12.27 -13.41 15.35
CA PRO A 61 -12.26 -12.28 16.27
C PRO A 61 -12.31 -12.69 17.74
N SER A 62 -12.70 -13.94 18.08
CA SER A 62 -12.66 -14.44 19.46
C SER A 62 -11.24 -14.75 19.96
N MET A 63 -10.23 -14.72 19.10
CA MET A 63 -8.83 -14.97 19.47
C MET A 63 -8.02 -13.70 19.78
N ARG A 64 -8.60 -12.50 19.63
CA ARG A 64 -7.93 -11.25 20.02
C ARG A 64 -8.14 -11.01 21.53
N LEU A 65 -7.12 -11.29 22.33
CA LEU A 65 -7.05 -10.83 23.72
C LEU A 65 -6.94 -9.30 23.71
N PHE A 66 -7.94 -8.67 24.33
CA PHE A 66 -8.24 -7.24 24.48
C PHE A 66 -7.12 -6.24 24.14
#